data_AF-A0A090QXG7-F1
#
_entry.id   AF-A0A090QXG7-F1
#
_cell.length_a   1.000
_cell.length_b   1.000
_cell.length_c   1.000
_cell.angle_alpha   90.00
_cell.angle_beta   90.00
_cell.angle_gamma   90.00
#
_symmetry.space_group_name_H-M   'P 1'
#
loop_
_entity.id
_entity.type
_entity.pdbx_description
1 polymer ?
#
loop_
_entity_poly.entity_id
_entity_poly.type
_entity_poly.pdbx_seq_one_letter_code
_entity_poly.pdbx_strand_id
1 'polypeptide(L)'
;MMQFLQTEQAAIIQQYAEGNPKLDYDDNEIPLSKALGDLMFGCAGKLRSLEASIGAMVGTQAKIMTDFAKIAQKEHELSPVDSLTALSIRKRIMDDMDKKGWTALQAAREFERHGIKVPESILEEAKREISEYEPPIDDSGISDDELDRQTAEYLAEQQQFHDVWLPQRQAELANIIDTEVEDEVINDDELELDEGEWDDDEGMDLSDFDGDED
;
A
#
# COMPACT_ATOMS: atom_id res chain seq x y z
N MET A 1 39.01 14.02 -8.76
CA MET A 1 40.13 13.12 -9.09
C MET A 1 40.59 13.25 -10.54
N MET A 2 39.69 13.25 -11.53
CA MET A 2 40.03 13.52 -12.95
C MET A 2 40.81 14.82 -13.15
N GLN A 3 40.39 15.91 -12.48
CA GLN A 3 41.12 17.19 -12.51
C GLN A 3 42.53 17.09 -11.90
N PHE A 4 42.72 16.32 -10.82
CA PHE A 4 44.04 16.12 -10.21
C PHE A 4 44.99 15.37 -11.16
N LEU A 5 44.50 14.30 -11.79
CA LEU A 5 45.28 13.54 -12.79
C LEU A 5 45.66 14.41 -13.98
N GLN A 6 44.74 15.24 -14.48
CA GLN A 6 45.01 16.16 -15.60
C GLN A 6 46.07 17.21 -15.23
N THR A 7 45.99 17.77 -14.03
CA THR A 7 46.98 18.75 -13.55
C THR A 7 48.36 18.12 -13.35
N GLU A 8 48.44 16.91 -12.77
CA GLU A 8 49.71 16.20 -12.61
C GLU A 8 50.31 15.73 -13.93
N GLN A 9 49.48 15.27 -14.88
CA GLN A 9 49.95 14.94 -16.23
C GLN A 9 50.55 16.17 -16.92
N ALA A 10 49.89 17.32 -16.82
CA ALA A 10 50.39 18.58 -17.36
C ALA A 10 51.72 18.99 -16.71
N ALA A 11 51.84 18.84 -15.38
CA ALA A 11 53.08 19.12 -14.66
C ALA A 11 54.24 18.19 -15.08
N ILE A 12 53.99 16.89 -15.26
CA ILE A 12 55.00 15.94 -15.75
C ILE A 12 55.41 16.30 -17.19
N ILE A 13 54.45 16.59 -18.07
CA ILE A 13 54.75 16.98 -19.46
C ILE A 13 55.62 18.25 -19.49
N GLN A 14 55.29 19.24 -18.67
CA GLN A 14 56.07 20.48 -18.56
C GLN A 14 57.47 20.23 -18.02
N GLN A 15 57.62 19.42 -16.98
CA GLN A 15 58.91 19.05 -16.40
C GLN A 15 59.84 18.39 -17.44
N TYR A 16 59.29 17.53 -18.31
CA TYR A 16 60.03 16.90 -19.39
C TYR A 16 60.37 17.87 -20.53
N ALA A 17 59.50 18.84 -20.82
CA ALA A 17 59.75 19.89 -21.80
C ALA A 17 60.87 20.87 -21.35
N GLU A 18 61.00 21.07 -20.03
CA GLU A 18 62.06 21.88 -19.40
C GLU A 18 63.41 21.14 -19.30
N GLY A 19 63.48 19.89 -19.77
CA GLY A 19 64.71 19.09 -19.80
C GLY A 19 65.08 18.43 -18.46
N ASN A 20 64.13 18.30 -17.53
CA ASN A 20 64.34 17.70 -16.21
C ASN A 20 63.59 16.35 -16.07
N PRO A 21 63.93 15.30 -16.85
CA PRO A 21 63.22 14.03 -16.82
C PRO A 21 63.27 13.38 -15.42
N LYS A 22 62.23 12.59 -15.08
CA LYS A 22 62.27 11.78 -13.87
C LYS A 22 63.31 10.67 -14.03
N LEU A 23 64.06 10.43 -12.96
CA LEU A 23 65.04 9.35 -12.89
C LEU A 23 64.43 8.13 -12.19
N ASP A 24 64.87 6.94 -12.58
CA ASP A 24 64.56 5.71 -11.86
C ASP A 24 65.49 5.49 -10.67
N TYR A 25 65.33 4.35 -10.00
CA TYR A 25 66.14 3.98 -8.83
C TYR A 25 67.64 3.85 -9.14
N ASP A 26 68.00 3.63 -10.40
CA ASP A 26 69.37 3.45 -10.88
C ASP A 26 69.89 4.73 -11.58
N ASP A 27 69.27 5.88 -11.30
CA ASP A 27 69.57 7.21 -11.88
C ASP A 27 69.44 7.29 -13.42
N ASN A 28 68.70 6.38 -14.04
CA ASN A 28 68.45 6.43 -15.48
C ASN A 28 67.20 7.24 -15.81
N GLU A 29 67.24 7.97 -16.93
CA GLU A 29 66.10 8.76 -17.40
C GLU A 29 64.92 7.86 -17.79
N ILE A 30 63.78 8.11 -17.15
CA ILE A 30 62.53 7.41 -17.45
C ILE A 30 61.89 8.09 -18.66
N PRO A 31 61.49 7.35 -19.71
CA PRO A 31 60.74 7.93 -20.82
C PRO A 31 59.39 8.49 -20.35
N LEU A 32 58.98 9.63 -20.91
CA LEU A 32 57.73 10.34 -20.53
C LEU A 32 56.50 9.41 -20.51
N SER A 33 56.39 8.48 -21.46
CA SER A 33 55.30 7.50 -21.53
C SER A 33 55.23 6.60 -20.30
N LYS A 34 56.38 6.18 -19.77
CA LYS A 34 56.48 5.36 -18.56
C LYS A 34 56.14 6.18 -17.32
N ALA A 35 56.62 7.42 -17.21
CA ALA A 35 56.29 8.32 -16.10
C ALA A 35 54.77 8.65 -16.03
N LEU A 36 54.13 8.85 -17.18
CA LEU A 36 52.68 9.04 -17.26
C LEU A 36 51.91 7.74 -16.96
N GLY A 37 52.43 6.60 -17.41
CA GLY A 37 51.90 5.27 -17.08
C GLY A 37 51.90 5.00 -15.58
N ASP A 38 53.04 5.24 -14.91
CA ASP A 38 53.19 5.03 -13.46
C ASP A 38 52.20 5.88 -12.65
N LEU A 39 51.94 7.13 -13.10
CA LEU A 39 50.91 7.98 -12.49
C LEU A 39 49.50 7.36 -12.63
N MET A 40 49.12 6.93 -13.83
CA MET A 40 47.79 6.36 -14.08
C MET A 40 47.56 5.03 -13.34
N PHE A 41 48.54 4.11 -13.41
CA PHE A 41 48.43 2.80 -12.77
C PHE A 41 48.60 2.87 -11.24
N GLY A 42 49.41 3.81 -10.73
CA GLY A 42 49.54 4.05 -9.30
C GLY A 42 48.24 4.58 -8.66
N CYS A 43 47.49 5.42 -9.36
CA CYS A 43 46.17 5.87 -8.93
C CYS A 43 45.11 4.74 -8.98
N ALA A 44 45.15 3.89 -10.00
CA ALA A 44 44.19 2.79 -10.16
C ALA A 44 44.23 1.78 -9.00
N GLY A 45 45.42 1.44 -8.48
CA GLY A 45 45.56 0.55 -7.32
C GLY A 45 44.94 1.12 -6.04
N LYS A 46 45.14 2.42 -5.78
CA LYS A 46 44.56 3.12 -4.63
C LYS A 46 43.03 3.23 -4.74
N LEU A 47 42.52 3.47 -5.94
CA LEU A 47 41.09 3.48 -6.23
C LEU A 47 40.43 2.14 -5.94
N ARG A 48 40.99 1.04 -6.44
CA ARG A 48 40.46 -0.31 -6.17
C ARG A 48 40.45 -0.64 -4.67
N SER A 49 41.47 -0.18 -3.93
CA SER A 49 41.50 -0.33 -2.46
C SER A 49 40.42 0.50 -1.76
N LEU A 50 40.17 1.74 -2.22
CA LEU A 50 39.09 2.58 -1.72
C LEU A 50 37.72 1.99 -2.03
N GLU A 51 37.50 1.50 -3.25
CA GLU A 51 36.25 0.82 -3.65
C GLU A 51 35.97 -0.40 -2.77
N ALA A 52 36.99 -1.24 -2.52
CA ALA A 52 36.86 -2.37 -1.62
C ALA A 52 36.54 -1.95 -0.17
N SER A 53 37.16 -0.88 0.32
CA SER A 53 36.89 -0.33 1.64
C SER A 53 35.48 0.26 1.76
N ILE A 54 35.02 0.99 0.74
CA ILE A 54 33.65 1.51 0.66
C ILE A 54 32.65 0.36 0.63
N GLY A 55 32.89 -0.67 -0.18
CA GLY A 55 32.05 -1.87 -0.22
C GLY A 55 31.94 -2.56 1.15
N ALA A 56 33.05 -2.67 1.87
CA ALA A 56 33.06 -3.20 3.24
C ALA A 56 32.25 -2.32 4.21
N MET A 57 32.42 -0.99 4.14
CA MET A 57 31.67 -0.05 4.98
C MET A 57 30.16 -0.11 4.70
N VAL A 58 29.74 -0.10 3.44
CA VAL A 58 28.34 -0.26 3.05
C VAL A 58 27.77 -1.59 3.56
N GLY A 59 28.53 -2.68 3.44
CA GLY A 59 28.14 -3.98 4.00
C GLY A 59 27.94 -3.94 5.52
N THR A 60 28.85 -3.29 6.26
CA THR A 60 28.70 -3.12 7.72
C THR A 60 27.50 -2.27 8.08
N GLN A 61 27.22 -1.19 7.35
CA GLN A 61 26.07 -0.33 7.58
C GLN A 61 24.76 -1.07 7.34
N ALA A 62 24.65 -1.84 6.24
CA ALA A 62 23.47 -2.66 5.96
C ALA A 62 23.23 -3.69 7.08
N LYS A 63 24.31 -4.32 7.58
CA LYS A 63 24.23 -5.24 8.72
C LYS A 63 23.72 -4.55 10.00
N ILE A 64 24.28 -3.39 10.33
CA ILE A 64 23.87 -2.58 11.49
C ILE A 64 22.38 -2.25 11.40
N MET A 65 21.89 -1.77 10.24
CA MET A 65 20.47 -1.48 10.03
C MET A 65 19.59 -2.72 10.24
N THR A 66 20.02 -3.86 9.71
CA THR A 66 19.31 -5.14 9.88
C THR A 66 19.28 -5.58 11.35
N ASP A 67 20.38 -5.41 12.07
CA ASP A 67 20.49 -5.78 13.48
C ASP A 67 19.62 -4.86 14.36
N PHE A 68 19.56 -3.56 14.07
CA PHE A 68 18.63 -2.63 14.74
C PHE A 68 17.17 -3.03 14.51
N ALA A 69 16.79 -3.36 13.27
CA ALA A 69 15.44 -3.82 12.97
C ALA A 69 15.08 -5.09 13.76
N LYS A 70 16.02 -6.05 13.85
CA LYS A 70 15.83 -7.27 14.66
C LYS A 70 15.70 -6.98 16.15
N ILE A 71 16.44 -6.01 16.69
CA ILE A 71 16.33 -5.62 18.09
C ILE A 71 14.96 -4.99 18.35
N ALA A 72 14.53 -4.05 17.52
CA ALA A 72 13.22 -3.42 17.65
C ALA A 72 12.08 -4.45 17.56
N GLN A 73 12.18 -5.42 16.64
CA GLN A 73 11.22 -6.51 16.54
C GLN A 73 11.19 -7.36 17.82
N LYS A 74 12.37 -7.73 18.36
CA LYS A 74 12.45 -8.49 19.61
C LYS A 74 11.89 -7.72 20.80
N GLU A 75 12.09 -6.40 20.85
CA GLU A 75 11.49 -5.54 21.88
C GLU A 75 9.97 -5.53 21.80
N HIS A 76 9.40 -5.48 20.59
CA HIS A 76 7.96 -5.62 20.38
C HIS A 76 7.41 -7.01 20.75
N GLU A 77 8.21 -8.06 20.54
CA GLU A 77 7.84 -9.45 20.87
C GLU A 77 8.03 -9.79 22.36
N LEU A 78 8.77 -8.98 23.11
CA LEU A 78 8.99 -9.20 24.54
C LEU A 78 7.70 -8.96 25.31
N SER A 79 7.10 -10.05 25.76
CA SER A 79 6.01 -10.01 26.75
C SER A 79 6.48 -9.24 27.99
N PRO A 80 5.64 -8.35 28.58
CA PRO A 80 5.95 -7.66 29.82
C PRO A 80 6.10 -8.61 31.03
N VAL A 81 5.74 -9.88 30.86
CA VAL A 81 5.79 -10.93 31.87
C VAL A 81 7.00 -11.85 31.62
N ASP A 82 7.72 -12.22 32.70
CA ASP A 82 8.82 -13.18 32.65
C ASP A 82 8.41 -14.49 31.96
N SER A 83 9.33 -15.11 31.22
CA SER A 83 9.07 -16.29 30.39
C SER A 83 8.49 -17.46 31.20
N LEU A 84 8.99 -17.69 32.42
CA LEU A 84 8.49 -18.76 33.27
C LEU A 84 7.08 -18.49 33.79
N THR A 85 6.80 -17.24 34.15
CA THR A 85 5.47 -16.81 34.57
C THR A 85 4.47 -16.83 33.41
N ALA A 86 4.89 -16.44 32.20
CA ALA A 86 4.06 -16.52 31.01
C ALA A 86 3.70 -17.97 30.67
N LEU A 87 4.64 -18.92 30.82
CA LEU A 87 4.37 -20.33 30.61
C LEU A 87 3.37 -20.90 31.62
N SER A 88 3.49 -20.54 32.90
CA SER A 88 2.57 -21.03 33.95
C SER A 88 1.15 -20.49 33.76
N ILE A 89 1.02 -19.21 33.40
CA ILE A 89 -0.27 -18.59 33.08
C ILE A 89 -0.88 -19.24 31.83
N ARG A 90 -0.10 -19.45 30.76
CA ARG A 90 -0.59 -20.13 29.55
C ARG A 90 -1.14 -21.52 29.86
N LYS A 91 -0.39 -22.31 30.63
CA LYS A 91 -0.85 -23.64 31.04
C LYS A 91 -2.15 -23.55 31.84
N ARG A 92 -2.24 -22.61 32.79
CA ARG A 92 -3.46 -22.40 33.60
C ARG A 92 -4.67 -22.07 32.73
N ILE A 93 -4.52 -21.17 31.75
CA ILE A 93 -5.62 -20.77 30.85
C ILE A 93 -6.07 -21.96 29.99
N MET A 94 -5.13 -22.74 29.46
CA MET A 94 -5.45 -23.94 28.69
C MET A 94 -6.15 -25.00 29.56
N ASP A 95 -5.65 -25.26 30.77
CA ASP A 95 -6.30 -26.16 31.72
C ASP A 95 -7.71 -25.67 32.12
N ASP A 96 -7.89 -24.35 32.23
CA ASP A 96 -9.18 -23.72 32.53
C ASP A 96 -10.16 -23.86 31.35
N MET A 97 -9.67 -23.77 30.11
CA MET A 97 -10.45 -24.00 28.89
C MET A 97 -11.03 -25.40 28.88
N ASP A 98 -10.21 -26.42 29.14
CA ASP A 98 -10.63 -27.82 29.18
C ASP A 98 -11.60 -28.11 30.34
N LYS A 99 -11.38 -27.51 31.52
CA LYS A 99 -12.18 -27.80 32.72
C LYS A 99 -13.50 -27.04 32.78
N LYS A 100 -13.51 -25.80 32.30
CA LYS A 100 -14.66 -24.88 32.40
C LYS A 100 -15.45 -24.80 31.09
N GLY A 101 -14.93 -25.38 30.01
CA GLY A 101 -15.54 -25.30 28.69
C GLY A 101 -15.55 -23.87 28.15
N TRP A 102 -14.46 -23.12 28.36
CA TRP A 102 -14.37 -21.77 27.82
C TRP A 102 -14.31 -21.81 26.29
N THR A 103 -15.06 -20.93 25.65
CA THR A 103 -14.96 -20.67 24.20
C THR A 103 -13.60 -20.07 23.88
N ALA A 104 -13.08 -20.26 22.66
CA ALA A 104 -11.80 -19.73 22.23
C ALA A 104 -11.73 -18.20 22.37
N LEU A 105 -12.83 -17.49 22.13
CA LEU A 105 -12.93 -16.05 22.35
C LEU A 105 -12.73 -15.64 23.82
N GLN A 106 -13.24 -16.42 24.77
CA GLN A 106 -13.06 -16.18 26.20
C GLN A 106 -11.62 -16.45 26.63
N ALA A 107 -11.03 -17.54 26.13
CA ALA A 107 -9.64 -17.87 26.38
C ALA A 107 -8.70 -16.78 25.84
N ALA A 108 -8.95 -16.28 24.62
CA ALA A 108 -8.19 -15.18 24.00
C ALA A 108 -8.24 -13.91 24.86
N ARG A 109 -9.42 -13.52 25.36
CA ARG A 109 -9.57 -12.37 26.28
C ARG A 109 -8.78 -12.54 27.58
N GLU A 110 -8.77 -13.75 28.14
CA GLU A 110 -8.01 -14.00 29.36
C GLU A 110 -6.50 -13.95 29.09
N PHE A 111 -6.01 -14.43 27.95
CA PHE A 111 -4.61 -14.27 27.54
C PHE A 111 -4.19 -12.80 27.44
N GLU A 112 -5.01 -11.98 26.77
CA GLU A 112 -4.79 -10.53 26.64
C GLU A 112 -4.78 -9.83 28.00
N ARG A 113 -5.69 -10.22 28.91
CA ARG A 113 -5.76 -9.66 30.26
C ARG A 113 -4.48 -9.88 31.07
N HIS A 114 -3.80 -11.01 30.86
CA HIS A 114 -2.51 -11.31 31.50
C HIS A 114 -1.31 -10.72 30.74
N GLY A 115 -1.54 -10.00 29.64
CA GLY A 115 -0.49 -9.38 28.83
C GLY A 115 0.40 -10.38 28.09
N ILE A 116 -0.11 -11.59 27.84
CA ILE A 116 0.63 -12.67 27.18
C ILE A 116 0.08 -12.85 25.77
N LYS A 117 0.98 -13.06 24.80
CA LYS A 117 0.58 -13.38 23.42
C LYS A 117 -0.32 -14.61 23.38
N VAL A 118 -1.49 -14.45 22.77
CA VAL A 118 -2.46 -15.52 22.52
C VAL A 118 -1.85 -16.55 21.57
N PRO A 119 -1.96 -17.86 21.85
CA PRO A 119 -1.54 -18.89 20.90
C PRO A 119 -2.35 -18.86 19.60
N GLU A 120 -1.69 -19.10 18.46
CA GLU A 120 -2.30 -18.97 17.12
C GLU A 120 -3.54 -19.85 16.95
N SER A 121 -3.52 -21.09 17.48
CA SER A 121 -4.65 -22.01 17.41
C SER A 121 -5.92 -21.44 18.05
N ILE A 122 -5.78 -20.70 19.16
CA ILE A 122 -6.91 -20.07 19.85
C ILE A 122 -7.38 -18.83 19.09
N LEU A 123 -6.48 -18.10 18.43
CA LEU A 123 -6.85 -16.96 17.60
C LEU A 123 -7.65 -17.38 16.36
N GLU A 124 -7.23 -18.45 15.69
CA GLU A 124 -7.96 -19.01 14.54
C GLU A 124 -9.36 -19.49 14.96
N GLU A 125 -9.45 -20.20 16.08
CA GLU A 125 -10.72 -20.67 16.60
C GLU A 125 -11.62 -19.52 17.07
N ALA A 126 -11.07 -18.51 17.72
CA ALA A 126 -11.82 -17.31 18.10
C ALA A 126 -12.32 -16.54 16.88
N LYS A 127 -11.54 -16.46 15.79
CA LYS A 127 -12.00 -15.87 14.52
C LYS A 127 -13.17 -16.66 13.93
N ARG A 128 -13.10 -18.00 13.97
CA ARG A 128 -14.20 -18.87 13.54
C ARG A 128 -15.46 -18.61 14.39
N GLU A 129 -15.33 -18.60 15.71
CA GLU A 129 -16.44 -18.30 16.64
C GLU A 129 -17.05 -16.92 16.39
N ILE A 130 -16.24 -15.90 16.08
CA ILE A 130 -16.73 -14.56 15.72
C ILE A 130 -17.47 -14.59 14.39
N SER A 131 -16.95 -15.31 13.39
CA SER A 131 -17.57 -15.41 12.06
C SER A 131 -18.90 -16.17 12.10
N GLU A 132 -19.00 -17.17 12.96
CA GLU A 132 -20.21 -17.98 13.17
C GLU A 132 -21.20 -17.30 14.15
N TYR A 133 -20.85 -16.14 14.70
CA TYR A 133 -21.71 -15.42 15.63
C TYR A 133 -22.88 -14.78 14.87
N GLU A 134 -23.98 -15.53 14.76
CA GLU A 134 -25.23 -15.00 14.22
C GLU A 134 -25.82 -13.95 15.19
N PRO A 135 -26.19 -12.75 14.70
CA PRO A 135 -26.85 -11.76 15.55
C PRO A 135 -28.18 -12.34 16.05
N PRO A 136 -28.61 -12.00 17.28
CA PRO A 136 -29.91 -12.44 17.77
C PRO A 136 -31.00 -11.89 16.85
N ILE A 137 -31.66 -12.78 16.10
CA ILE A 137 -32.84 -12.44 15.33
C ILE A 137 -33.96 -12.18 16.33
N ASP A 138 -34.54 -10.99 16.27
CA ASP A 138 -35.76 -10.71 16.98
C ASP A 138 -36.91 -11.43 16.27
N ASP A 139 -37.40 -12.52 16.89
CA ASP A 139 -38.58 -13.25 16.43
C ASP A 139 -39.88 -12.43 16.60
N SER A 140 -39.81 -11.16 17.04
CA SER A 140 -40.90 -10.19 16.92
C SER A 140 -41.09 -9.75 15.47
N GLY A 141 -41.36 -10.73 14.60
CA GLY A 141 -41.85 -10.47 13.25
C GLY A 141 -43.12 -9.62 13.29
N ILE A 142 -43.34 -8.84 12.24
CA ILE A 142 -44.63 -8.18 12.03
C ILE A 142 -45.69 -9.24 11.71
N SER A 143 -46.90 -9.09 12.26
CA SER A 143 -48.02 -9.96 11.89
C SER A 143 -48.45 -9.70 10.45
N ASP A 144 -49.05 -10.70 9.81
CA ASP A 144 -49.58 -10.59 8.44
C ASP A 144 -50.54 -9.39 8.29
N ASP A 145 -51.41 -9.18 9.29
CA ASP A 145 -52.33 -8.03 9.33
C ASP A 145 -51.61 -6.66 9.41
N GLU A 146 -50.43 -6.62 10.03
CA GLU A 146 -49.63 -5.40 10.16
C GLU A 146 -48.89 -5.12 8.84
N LEU A 147 -48.38 -6.18 8.20
CA LEU A 147 -47.76 -6.12 6.88
C LEU A 147 -48.76 -5.65 5.82
N ASP A 148 -49.98 -6.20 5.82
CA ASP A 148 -51.05 -5.79 4.90
C ASP A 148 -51.42 -4.31 5.09
N ARG A 149 -51.50 -3.85 6.34
CA ARG A 149 -51.76 -2.43 6.64
C ARG A 149 -50.64 -1.53 6.12
N GLN A 150 -49.38 -1.84 6.46
CA GLN A 150 -48.23 -1.04 6.02
C GLN A 150 -48.10 -1.02 4.49
N THR A 151 -48.39 -2.15 3.84
CA THR A 151 -48.39 -2.25 2.37
C THR A 151 -49.50 -1.38 1.77
N ALA A 152 -50.70 -1.40 2.35
CA ALA A 152 -51.80 -0.56 1.88
C ALA A 152 -51.50 0.94 2.07
N GLU A 153 -50.89 1.33 3.20
CA GLU A 153 -50.47 2.71 3.46
C GLU A 153 -49.40 3.17 2.47
N TYR A 154 -48.38 2.33 2.21
CA TYR A 154 -47.34 2.60 1.23
C TYR A 154 -47.89 2.76 -0.19
N LEU A 155 -48.78 1.86 -0.62
CA LEU A 155 -49.41 1.94 -1.95
C LEU A 155 -50.28 3.19 -2.09
N ALA A 156 -51.00 3.59 -1.04
CA ALA A 156 -51.81 4.81 -1.05
C ALA A 156 -50.93 6.07 -1.17
N GLU A 157 -49.79 6.11 -0.47
CA GLU A 157 -48.81 7.20 -0.58
C GLU A 157 -48.18 7.26 -1.98
N GLN A 158 -47.81 6.10 -2.53
CA GLN A 158 -47.26 5.99 -3.88
C GLN A 158 -48.27 6.45 -4.94
N GLN A 159 -49.55 6.14 -4.75
CA GLN A 159 -50.61 6.58 -5.64
C GLN A 159 -50.82 8.10 -5.56
N GLN A 160 -50.76 8.71 -4.36
CA GLN A 160 -50.78 10.16 -4.23
C GLN A 160 -49.58 10.84 -4.90
N PHE A 161 -48.39 10.25 -4.78
CA PHE A 161 -47.20 10.72 -5.48
C PHE A 161 -47.38 10.68 -7.00
N HIS A 162 -47.89 9.57 -7.52
CA HIS A 162 -48.11 9.40 -8.96
C HIS A 162 -49.25 10.26 -9.51
N ASP A 163 -50.35 10.41 -8.77
CA ASP A 163 -51.56 11.09 -9.25
C ASP A 163 -51.53 12.61 -9.04
N VAL A 164 -50.81 13.09 -8.02
CA VAL A 164 -50.79 14.53 -7.66
C VAL A 164 -49.43 15.15 -7.94
N TRP A 165 -48.35 14.57 -7.42
CA TRP A 165 -47.03 15.19 -7.50
C TRP A 165 -46.44 15.10 -8.92
N LEU A 166 -46.54 13.93 -9.57
CA LEU A 166 -45.97 13.72 -10.90
C LEU A 166 -46.57 14.68 -11.95
N PRO A 167 -47.91 14.83 -12.06
CA PRO A 167 -48.51 15.72 -13.05
C PRO A 167 -48.26 17.20 -12.74
N GLN A 168 -48.23 17.58 -11.46
CA GLN A 168 -47.86 18.94 -11.06
C GLN A 168 -46.42 19.26 -11.48
N ARG A 169 -45.47 18.35 -11.22
CA ARG A 169 -44.08 18.52 -11.66
C ARG A 169 -43.93 18.56 -13.16
N GLN A 170 -44.65 17.72 -13.90
CA GLN A 170 -44.66 17.77 -15.35
C GLN A 170 -45.20 19.11 -15.87
N ALA A 171 -46.25 19.66 -15.25
CA ALA A 171 -46.78 20.97 -15.61
C ALA A 171 -45.82 22.12 -15.25
N GLU A 172 -45.15 22.06 -14.10
CA GLU A 172 -44.10 23.02 -13.74
C GLU A 172 -42.92 22.97 -14.70
N LEU A 173 -42.44 21.78 -15.06
CA LEU A 173 -41.37 21.60 -16.04
C LEU A 173 -41.78 22.10 -17.42
N ALA A 174 -43.01 21.81 -17.86
CA ALA A 174 -43.52 22.33 -19.13
C ALA A 174 -43.54 23.87 -19.16
N ASN A 175 -43.98 24.52 -18.06
CA ASN A 175 -43.93 25.98 -17.97
C ASN A 175 -42.50 26.53 -17.97
N ILE A 176 -41.56 25.86 -17.31
CA ILE A 176 -40.14 26.25 -17.34
C ILE A 176 -39.59 26.14 -18.76
N ILE A 177 -39.84 25.02 -19.45
CA ILE A 177 -39.41 24.81 -20.83
C ILE A 177 -40.01 25.87 -21.76
N ASP A 178 -41.32 26.13 -21.66
CA ASP A 178 -41.98 27.14 -22.50
C ASP A 178 -41.42 28.55 -22.23
N THR A 179 -41.09 28.88 -20.98
CA THR A 179 -40.47 30.17 -20.62
C THR A 179 -39.02 30.27 -21.13
N GLU A 180 -38.23 29.20 -21.01
CA GLU A 180 -36.85 29.16 -21.48
C GLU A 180 -36.78 29.20 -23.02
N VAL A 181 -37.72 28.54 -23.72
CA VAL A 181 -37.84 28.60 -25.19
C VAL A 181 -38.27 30.00 -25.66
N GLU A 182 -39.08 30.74 -24.88
CA GLU A 182 -39.37 32.15 -25.16
C GLU A 182 -38.14 33.06 -24.96
N ASP A 183 -37.26 32.75 -24.00
CA ASP A 183 -36.02 33.50 -23.73
C ASP A 183 -34.85 33.10 -24.68
N GLU A 184 -34.87 31.90 -25.26
CA GLU A 184 -33.90 31.41 -26.27
C GLU A 184 -34.28 31.72 -27.74
N VAL A 185 -35.23 32.63 -28.01
CA VAL A 185 -35.36 33.26 -29.34
C VAL A 185 -34.27 34.34 -29.52
N ILE A 186 -33.01 33.94 -29.37
CA ILE A 186 -31.84 34.68 -29.86
C ILE A 186 -30.95 33.69 -30.62
N ASN A 187 -30.96 33.86 -31.94
CA ASN A 187 -30.10 33.26 -32.98
C ASN A 187 -30.39 31.82 -33.39
N ASP A 188 -31.53 31.65 -34.06
CA ASP A 188 -31.78 30.62 -35.07
C ASP A 188 -30.96 30.92 -36.34
N ASP A 189 -29.64 30.79 -36.24
CA ASP A 189 -28.75 30.59 -37.38
C ASP A 189 -27.57 29.78 -36.86
N GLU A 190 -27.45 28.54 -37.35
CA GLU A 190 -26.27 27.65 -37.20
C GLU A 190 -26.27 26.67 -36.01
N LEU A 191 -27.29 25.79 -35.93
CA LEU A 191 -27.13 24.45 -35.35
C LEU A 191 -27.18 23.41 -36.48
N GLU A 192 -26.05 23.19 -37.15
CA GLU A 192 -25.84 21.99 -37.95
C GLU A 192 -25.86 20.78 -37.01
N LEU A 193 -26.97 20.04 -37.02
CA LEU A 193 -27.05 18.71 -36.42
C LEU A 193 -26.09 17.80 -37.20
N ASP A 194 -24.91 17.58 -36.63
CA ASP A 194 -24.01 16.51 -37.06
C ASP A 194 -24.74 15.18 -36.84
N GLU A 195 -25.30 14.62 -37.92
CA GLU A 195 -25.81 13.25 -37.96
C GLU A 195 -24.63 12.28 -37.84
N GLY A 196 -24.03 12.25 -36.65
CA GLY A 196 -23.07 11.24 -36.25
C GLY A 196 -23.76 9.88 -36.28
N GLU A 197 -23.28 9.02 -37.18
CA GLU A 197 -23.60 7.62 -37.30
C GLU A 197 -23.41 6.94 -35.93
N TRP A 198 -24.52 6.65 -35.25
CA TRP A 198 -24.50 5.85 -34.03
C TRP A 198 -24.23 4.41 -34.45
N ASP A 199 -22.96 3.99 -34.40
CA ASP A 199 -22.57 2.58 -34.50
C ASP A 199 -23.36 1.80 -33.43
N ASP A 200 -24.32 0.99 -33.88
CA ASP A 200 -25.19 0.16 -33.04
C ASP A 200 -24.56 -1.19 -32.69
N ASP A 201 -23.24 -1.33 -32.87
CA ASP A 201 -22.52 -2.61 -32.79
C ASP A 201 -21.51 -2.71 -31.63
N GLU A 202 -21.90 -2.20 -30.45
CA GLU A 202 -21.35 -2.72 -29.19
C GLU A 202 -22.50 -3.23 -28.32
N GLY A 203 -23.01 -4.41 -28.70
CA GLY A 203 -23.74 -5.25 -27.76
C GLY A 203 -22.84 -5.52 -26.55
N MET A 204 -23.18 -4.94 -25.39
CA MET A 204 -22.53 -5.32 -24.14
C MET A 204 -22.71 -6.82 -23.93
N ASP A 205 -21.63 -7.57 -24.11
CA ASP A 205 -21.59 -9.00 -23.81
C ASP A 205 -21.58 -9.18 -22.29
N LEU A 206 -22.76 -9.44 -21.73
CA LEU A 206 -22.97 -9.69 -20.30
C LEU A 206 -22.57 -11.12 -19.88
N SER A 207 -21.82 -11.87 -20.71
CA SER A 207 -21.42 -13.24 -20.41
C SER A 207 -20.31 -13.37 -19.36
N ASP A 208 -19.64 -12.28 -18.98
CA ASP A 208 -18.51 -12.30 -18.04
C ASP A 208 -18.89 -11.94 -16.59
N PHE A 209 -20.19 -11.87 -16.26
CA PHE A 209 -20.64 -11.82 -14.86
C PHE A 209 -20.63 -13.23 -14.26
N ASP A 210 -19.43 -13.78 -14.06
CA ASP A 210 -19.21 -14.98 -13.24
C ASP A 210 -19.35 -14.56 -11.77
N GLY A 211 -20.54 -14.82 -11.22
CA GLY A 211 -20.75 -14.87 -9.79
C GLY A 211 -20.06 -16.10 -9.23
N ASP A 212 -18.81 -15.95 -8.81
CA ASP A 212 -18.13 -16.92 -7.96
C ASP A 212 -18.85 -16.96 -6.61
N GLU A 213 -19.69 -17.97 -6.41
CA GLU A 213 -20.08 -18.47 -5.10
C GLU A 213 -18.86 -19.17 -4.47
N ASP A 214 -18.27 -18.54 -3.45
CA ASP A 214 -17.57 -19.19 -2.33
C ASP A 214 -17.66 -18.31 -1.07
#